data_AF-A0A2M8SCD4-F1
#
_entry.id   AF-A0A2M8SCD4-F1
#
_cell.length_a   1.000
_cell.length_b   1.000
_cell.length_c   1.000
_cell.angle_alpha   90.00
_cell.angle_beta   90.00
_cell.angle_gamma   90.00
#
_symmetry.space_group_name_H-M   'P 1'
#
loop_
_entity.id
_entity.type
_entity.pdbx_description
1 polymer ?
#
loop_
_entity_poly.entity_id
_entity_poly.type
_entity_poly.pdbx_seq_one_letter_code
_entity_poly.pdbx_strand_id
1 'polypeptide(L)' 'MSEPRKKITLPYLFDKVRKGEPITWLTCYDYPTAYLQEQAGIEMILVGDSLGMTMLGYESTLPVTMEDMIS' A
#
# COMPACT_ATOMS: atom_id res chain seq x y z
N MET A 1 -7.54 23.59 -0.37
CA MET A 1 -7.84 22.18 -0.71
C MET A 1 -7.03 21.86 -1.94
N SER A 2 -6.10 20.91 -1.86
CA SER A 2 -5.31 20.46 -3.02
C SER A 2 -6.25 19.80 -4.04
N GLU A 3 -5.96 19.95 -5.33
CA GLU A 3 -6.70 19.23 -6.36
C GLU A 3 -6.68 17.71 -6.09
N PRO A 4 -7.79 17.00 -6.36
CA PRO A 4 -7.83 15.56 -6.20
C PRO A 4 -6.79 14.91 -7.12
N ARG A 5 -5.88 14.13 -6.53
CA ARG A 5 -4.83 13.45 -7.29
C ARG A 5 -5.47 12.49 -8.29
N LYS A 6 -4.92 12.46 -9.51
CA LYS A 6 -5.33 11.48 -10.52
C LYS A 6 -5.06 10.07 -10.00
N LYS A 7 -6.04 9.17 -10.18
CA LYS A 7 -5.89 7.77 -9.80
C LYS A 7 -4.68 7.15 -10.49
N ILE A 8 -3.84 6.49 -9.70
CA ILE A 8 -2.70 5.73 -10.20
C ILE A 8 -3.20 4.40 -10.77
N THR A 9 -2.63 4.01 -11.90
CA THR A 9 -3.03 2.83 -12.67
C THR A 9 -1.80 2.10 -13.20
N LEU A 10 -1.95 0.84 -13.59
CA LEU A 10 -0.83 0.05 -14.14
C LEU A 10 -0.11 0.75 -15.31
N PRO A 11 -0.81 1.37 -16.30
CA PRO A 11 -0.12 2.10 -17.38
C PRO A 11 0.78 3.23 -16.89
N TYR A 12 0.37 3.95 -15.84
CA TYR A 12 1.18 5.01 -15.23
C TYR A 12 2.46 4.44 -14.60
N LEU A 13 2.34 3.34 -13.86
CA LEU A 13 3.50 2.69 -13.22
C LEU A 13 4.46 2.11 -14.27
N PHE A 14 3.96 1.49 -15.34
CA PHE A 14 4.81 0.99 -16.43
C PHE A 14 5.54 2.12 -17.17
N ASP A 15 4.90 3.27 -17.33
CA ASP A 15 5.54 4.44 -17.91
C ASP A 15 6.69 4.95 -17.03
N LYS A 16 6.51 5.01 -15.71
CA LYS A 16 7.59 5.34 -14.76
C LYS A 16 8.77 4.38 -14.86
N VAL A 17 8.51 3.07 -14.91
CA VAL A 17 9.56 2.05 -15.11
C VAL A 17 10.33 2.30 -16.41
N ARG A 18 9.64 2.58 -17.53
CA ARG A 18 10.30 2.87 -18.81
C ARG A 18 11.17 4.13 -18.76
N LYS A 19 10.78 5.11 -17.97
CA LYS A 19 11.52 6.36 -17.75
C LYS A 19 12.63 6.25 -16.70
N GLY A 20 12.74 5.11 -16.01
CA GLY A 20 13.69 4.93 -14.91
C GLY A 20 13.34 5.76 -13.66
N GLU A 21 12.07 6.16 -13.52
CA GLU A 21 11.60 6.91 -12.37
C GLU A 21 11.26 5.95 -11.21
N PRO A 22 11.79 6.17 -9.99
CA PRO A 22 11.42 5.37 -8.83
C PRO A 22 9.92 5.42 -8.53
N ILE A 23 9.38 4.28 -8.10
CA ILE A 23 8.00 4.14 -7.64
C ILE A 23 8.02 3.99 -6.12
N THR A 24 7.19 4.78 -5.43
CA THR A 24 7.02 4.71 -3.98
C THR A 24 5.94 3.70 -3.59
N TRP A 25 6.26 2.85 -2.62
CA TRP A 25 5.33 1.83 -2.11
C TRP A 25 5.48 1.70 -0.61
N LEU A 26 4.38 1.72 0.14
CA LEU A 26 4.35 1.42 1.56
C LEU A 26 3.26 0.41 1.90
N THR A 27 3.50 -0.36 2.96
CA THR A 27 2.49 -1.23 3.54
C THR A 27 1.43 -0.41 4.29
N CYS A 28 0.18 -0.85 4.26
CA CYS A 28 -0.90 -0.24 5.01
C CYS A 28 -1.97 -1.27 5.34
N TYR A 29 -2.56 -1.16 6.53
CA TYR A 29 -3.51 -2.14 7.06
C TYR A 29 -4.79 -1.50 7.62
N ASP A 30 -4.90 -0.16 7.61
CA ASP A 30 -6.07 0.56 8.11
C ASP A 30 -6.38 1.83 7.30
N TYR A 31 -7.60 2.34 7.47
CA TYR A 31 -8.10 3.52 6.75
C TYR A 31 -7.33 4.81 7.08
N PRO A 32 -7.10 5.18 8.36
CA PRO A 32 -6.41 6.42 8.70
C PRO A 32 -5.00 6.48 8.09
N THR A 33 -4.25 5.38 8.14
CA THR A 33 -2.92 5.28 7.57
C THR A 33 -2.98 5.38 6.04
N ALA A 34 -3.93 4.72 5.38
CA ALA A 34 -4.10 4.80 3.93
C ALA A 34 -4.42 6.24 3.48
N TYR A 35 -5.26 6.94 4.24
CA TYR A 35 -5.57 8.35 3.99
C TYR A 35 -4.32 9.23 4.08
N LEU A 36 -3.50 9.03 5.10
CA LEU A 36 -2.25 9.78 5.27
C LEU A 36 -1.22 9.45 4.18
N GLN A 37 -1.08 8.18 3.78
CA GLN A 37 -0.20 7.76 2.69
C GLN A 37 -0.64 8.38 1.36
N GLU A 38 -1.95 8.40 1.09
CA GLU A 38 -2.49 9.12 -0.06
C GLU A 38 -2.15 10.60 0.05
N GLN A 39 -2.36 11.29 1.18
CA GLN A 39 -1.96 12.70 1.28
C GLN A 39 -0.45 12.92 1.09
N ALA A 40 0.39 11.99 1.53
CA ALA A 40 1.85 12.05 1.42
C ALA A 40 2.40 11.82 0.00
N GLY A 41 1.57 11.36 -0.95
CA GLY A 41 2.01 11.13 -2.34
C GLY A 41 2.57 9.75 -2.60
N ILE A 42 2.28 8.78 -1.73
CA ILE A 42 2.65 7.38 -1.95
C ILE A 42 1.87 6.83 -3.15
N GLU A 43 2.59 6.19 -4.08
CA GLU A 43 2.00 5.78 -5.36
C GLU A 43 1.27 4.45 -5.29
N MET A 44 1.68 3.58 -4.37
CA MET A 44 1.07 2.28 -4.15
C MET A 44 0.96 1.97 -2.66
N ILE A 45 -0.12 1.28 -2.30
CA ILE A 45 -0.37 0.74 -0.96
C ILE A 45 -0.33 -0.79 -1.04
N LEU A 46 0.40 -1.45 -0.15
CA LEU A 46 0.44 -2.91 -0.02
C LEU A 46 -0.32 -3.36 1.22
N VAL A 47 -1.45 -4.02 1.02
CA VAL A 47 -2.06 -4.85 2.06
C VAL A 47 -1.44 -6.24 1.95
N GLY A 48 -0.42 -6.50 2.77
CA GLY A 48 0.36 -7.75 2.73
C GLY A 48 0.28 -8.54 4.03
N ASP A 49 0.64 -9.82 3.95
CA ASP A 49 0.70 -10.78 5.08
C ASP A 49 1.62 -10.34 6.23
N SER A 50 2.53 -9.40 6.00
CA SER A 50 3.25 -8.64 7.04
C SER A 50 2.36 -8.03 8.14
N LEU A 51 1.06 -7.87 7.89
CA LEU A 51 0.06 -7.53 8.91
C LEU A 51 0.07 -8.52 10.09
N GLY A 52 0.35 -9.80 9.84
CA GLY A 52 0.41 -10.84 10.86
C GLY A 52 1.44 -10.53 11.95
N MET A 53 2.61 -10.04 11.56
CA MET A 53 3.67 -9.68 12.51
C MET A 53 3.43 -8.31 13.13
N THR A 54 3.03 -7.33 12.33
CA THR A 54 2.98 -5.92 12.73
C THR A 54 1.70 -5.53 13.48
N MET A 55 0.58 -6.18 13.17
CA MET A 55 -0.74 -5.87 13.75
C MET A 55 -1.26 -6.99 14.66
N LEU A 56 -1.05 -8.26 14.28
CA LEU A 56 -1.60 -9.43 15.02
C LEU A 56 -0.63 -10.06 16.02
N GLY A 57 0.66 -9.70 15.96
CA GLY A 57 1.69 -10.21 16.87
C GLY A 57 2.12 -11.65 16.62
N TYR A 58 1.93 -12.16 15.40
CA TYR A 58 2.44 -13.47 15.00
C TYR A 58 3.96 -13.45 14.84
N GLU A 59 4.60 -14.59 15.15
CA GLU A 59 6.04 -14.80 14.98
C GLU A 59 6.47 -14.87 13.49
N SER A 60 5.52 -15.10 12.58
CA SER A 60 5.74 -15.17 11.14
C SER A 60 4.47 -14.82 10.36
N THR A 61 4.54 -14.73 9.04
CA THR A 61 3.37 -14.47 8.19
C THR A 61 2.57 -15.72 7.83
N LEU A 62 3.08 -16.93 8.15
CA LEU A 62 2.41 -18.20 7.86
C LEU A 62 0.99 -18.36 8.43
N PRO A 63 0.67 -17.84 9.64
CA PRO A 63 -0.66 -18.00 10.21
C PRO A 63 -1.71 -17.06 9.62
N VAL A 64 -1.32 -16.12 8.75
CA VAL A 64 -2.24 -15.13 8.17
C VAL A 64 -3.23 -15.82 7.22
N THR A 65 -4.50 -15.52 7.42
CA THR A 65 -5.61 -16.01 6.61
C THR A 65 -6.15 -14.94 5.67
N MET A 66 -6.99 -15.34 4.71
CA MET A 66 -7.70 -14.37 3.87
C MET A 66 -8.67 -13.50 4.66
N GLU A 67 -9.20 -14.00 5.78
CA GLU A 67 -10.09 -13.21 6.65
C GLU A 67 -9.31 -12.05 7.30
N ASP A 68 -8.10 -12.32 7.77
CA ASP A 68 -7.19 -11.30 8.33
C ASP A 68 -6.79 -10.22 7.31
N MET A 69 -6.83 -10.52 6.01
CA MET A 69 -6.49 -9.57 4.94
C MET A 69 -7.67 -8.70 4.48
N ILE A 70 -8.90 -9.15 4.68
CA ILE A 70 -10.12 -8.51 4.16
C ILE A 70 -10.85 -7.69 5.23
N SER A 71 -10.67 -8.03 6.51
CA SER A 71 -11.26 -7.34 7.66
C SER A 71 -10.78 -5.90 7.80
#